data_AF-N8XH59-F1
#
_entry.id   AF-N8XH59-F1
#
_cell.length_a   1.000
_cell.length_b   1.000
_cell.length_c   1.000
_cell.angle_alpha   90.00
_cell.angle_beta   90.00
_cell.angle_gamma   90.00
#
_symmetry.space_group_name_H-M   'P 1'
#
loop_
_entity.id
_entity.type
_entity.pdbx_description
1 polymer ?
#
loop_
_entity_poly.entity_id
_entity_poly.type
_entity_poly.pdbx_seq_one_letter_code
_entity_poly.pdbx_strand_id
1 'polypeptide(L)'
;MEKLLAIMQELRQKCPWDQQQTPESLTRYAIEEAYEVEAAIREGDVDQIRNELGDLLLQVVFQSQMYTEQGAFNFHDVVDAISEKLIRRHPHVFQSEHYHNLNPEQVSELWKQIKQQEKQGKPQSLLDEVKHAPALVQAHEIQNKAAQLGFDFETVKDAYAKLDEELEELQEVIATQEVDKIQEEFGDCLFSLINVGRKLGLSSETALLATIHKFRSRFAFIEQQAQRQHKDLQEMSLAEMDELWEQAKRQLKPEEKTNDLATSVQQI
;
A
#
# COMPACT_ATOMS: atom_id res chain seq x y z
N MET A 1 26.26 7.63 0.93
CA MET A 1 25.42 7.66 2.14
C MET A 1 25.84 8.75 3.11
N GLU A 2 27.13 8.86 3.50
CA GLU A 2 27.60 9.88 4.45
C GLU A 2 27.14 11.31 4.16
N LYS A 3 27.19 11.73 2.88
CA LYS A 3 26.71 13.05 2.45
C LYS A 3 25.24 13.30 2.86
N LEU A 4 24.35 12.33 2.68
CA LEU A 4 22.93 12.46 3.00
C LEU A 4 22.70 12.55 4.52
N LEU A 5 23.41 11.72 5.29
CA LEU A 5 23.34 11.75 6.75
C LEU A 5 23.82 13.11 7.31
N ALA A 6 24.93 13.64 6.77
CA ALA A 6 25.46 14.94 7.16
C ALA A 6 24.49 16.09 6.83
N ILE A 7 23.83 16.04 5.66
CA ILE A 7 22.78 17.01 5.28
C ILE A 7 21.62 16.94 6.27
N MET A 8 21.11 15.74 6.60
CA MET A 8 20.00 15.59 7.53
C MET A 8 20.36 16.11 8.94
N GLN A 9 21.56 15.81 9.42
CA GLN A 9 22.05 16.32 10.70
C GLN A 9 22.08 17.87 10.71
N GLU A 10 22.59 18.48 9.64
CA GLU A 10 22.63 19.94 9.49
C GLU A 10 21.22 20.55 9.46
N LEU A 11 20.28 19.92 8.73
CA LEU A 11 18.88 20.34 8.67
C LEU A 11 18.21 20.28 10.05
N ARG A 12 18.35 19.17 10.78
CA ARG A 12 17.86 19.03 12.16
C ARG A 12 18.50 20.03 13.13
N GLN A 13 19.68 20.55 12.84
CA GLN A 13 20.34 21.56 13.67
C GLN A 13 19.96 23.00 13.31
N LYS A 14 19.63 23.28 12.05
CA LYS A 14 19.54 24.67 11.54
C LYS A 14 18.19 25.06 10.95
N CYS A 15 17.36 24.09 10.56
CA CYS A 15 16.05 24.34 9.97
C CYS A 15 14.94 24.24 11.04
N PRO A 16 14.22 25.34 11.34
CA PRO A 16 13.15 25.31 12.34
C PRO A 16 12.01 24.35 12.01
N TRP A 17 11.72 24.15 10.72
CA TRP A 17 10.67 23.22 10.29
C TRP A 17 11.09 21.77 10.54
N ASP A 18 12.32 21.42 10.16
CA ASP A 18 12.85 20.06 10.39
C ASP A 18 12.97 19.75 11.88
N GLN A 19 13.36 20.73 12.70
CA GLN A 19 13.44 20.60 14.17
C GLN A 19 12.11 20.27 14.84
N GLN A 20 11.01 20.83 14.33
CA GLN A 20 9.68 20.63 14.91
C GLN A 20 9.08 19.26 14.59
N GLN A 21 9.60 18.54 13.61
CA GLN A 21 9.10 17.20 13.29
C GLN A 21 9.35 16.24 14.45
N THR A 22 8.38 15.34 14.67
CA THR A 22 8.44 14.16 15.56
C THR A 22 8.34 12.87 14.73
N PRO A 23 8.77 11.70 15.24
CA PRO A 23 8.61 10.44 14.50
C PRO A 23 7.17 10.18 14.09
N GLU A 24 6.20 10.51 14.96
CA GLU A 24 4.77 10.38 14.71
C GLU A 24 4.32 11.27 13.55
N SER A 25 4.75 12.54 13.53
CA SER A 25 4.39 13.48 12.47
C SER A 25 4.92 13.08 11.09
N LEU A 26 6.02 12.31 11.04
CA LEU A 26 6.64 11.86 9.80
C LEU A 26 6.02 10.56 9.23
N THR A 27 5.26 9.82 10.04
CA THR A 27 4.67 8.54 9.60
C THR A 27 3.78 8.67 8.37
N ARG A 28 3.03 9.77 8.24
CA ARG A 28 2.19 10.03 7.06
C ARG A 28 3.01 10.17 5.78
N TYR A 29 4.13 10.88 5.84
CA TYR A 29 4.96 11.11 4.66
C TYR A 29 5.60 9.82 4.19
N ALA A 30 6.05 8.95 5.11
CA ALA A 30 6.56 7.62 4.74
C ALA A 30 5.53 6.76 3.98
N ILE A 31 4.24 6.95 4.26
CA ILE A 31 3.16 6.28 3.52
C ILE A 31 2.93 6.97 2.17
N GLU A 32 2.88 8.30 2.14
CA GLU A 32 2.72 9.10 0.92
C GLU A 32 3.84 8.80 -0.09
N GLU A 33 5.11 8.87 0.31
CA GLU A 33 6.25 8.59 -0.58
C GLU A 33 6.24 7.14 -1.12
N ALA A 34 5.74 6.18 -0.33
CA ALA A 34 5.61 4.81 -0.80
C ALA A 34 4.57 4.69 -1.94
N TYR A 35 3.53 5.50 -1.93
CA TYR A 35 2.56 5.57 -3.01
C TYR A 35 3.07 6.36 -4.21
N GLU A 36 3.87 7.41 -4.01
CA GLU A 36 4.49 8.14 -5.13
C GLU A 36 5.52 7.26 -5.85
N VAL A 37 6.29 6.44 -5.13
CA VAL A 37 7.14 5.39 -5.73
C VAL A 37 6.31 4.44 -6.59
N GLU A 38 5.16 3.97 -6.10
CA GLU A 38 4.27 3.09 -6.84
C GLU A 38 3.75 3.76 -8.12
N ALA A 39 3.29 5.02 -8.01
CA ALA A 39 2.79 5.79 -9.13
C ALA A 39 3.88 5.99 -10.21
N ALA A 40 5.08 6.40 -9.80
CA ALA A 40 6.20 6.58 -10.71
C ALA A 40 6.60 5.28 -11.43
N ILE A 41 6.60 4.14 -10.73
CA ILE A 41 6.87 2.82 -11.34
C ILE A 41 5.82 2.49 -12.38
N ARG A 42 4.54 2.76 -12.10
CA ARG A 42 3.42 2.49 -13.00
C ARG A 42 3.50 3.34 -14.28
N GLU A 43 3.89 4.60 -14.15
CA GLU A 43 4.07 5.52 -15.28
C GLU A 43 5.33 5.18 -16.11
N GLY A 44 6.32 4.52 -15.50
CA GLY A 44 7.54 4.07 -16.16
C GLY A 44 8.57 5.19 -16.38
N ASP A 45 8.40 6.34 -15.71
CA ASP A 45 9.37 7.44 -15.73
C ASP A 45 10.52 7.13 -14.77
N VAL A 46 11.68 6.75 -15.34
CA VAL A 46 12.86 6.35 -14.57
C VAL A 46 13.43 7.49 -13.73
N ASP A 47 13.32 8.75 -14.18
CA ASP A 47 13.81 9.89 -13.41
C ASP A 47 12.89 10.16 -12.21
N GLN A 48 11.58 10.05 -12.40
CA GLN A 48 10.64 10.18 -11.29
C GLN A 48 10.81 9.04 -10.29
N ILE A 49 10.92 7.78 -10.75
CA ILE A 49 11.17 6.62 -9.88
C ILE A 49 12.41 6.84 -8.99
N ARG A 50 13.50 7.38 -9.57
CA ARG A 50 14.72 7.69 -8.80
C ARG A 50 14.47 8.74 -7.73
N ASN A 51 13.68 9.77 -8.02
CA ASN A 51 13.37 10.85 -7.08
C ASN A 51 12.52 10.32 -5.93
N GLU A 52 11.42 9.62 -6.23
CA GLU A 52 10.51 9.09 -5.20
C GLU A 52 11.17 8.03 -4.31
N LEU A 53 12.04 7.18 -4.88
CA LEU A 53 12.86 6.26 -4.07
C LEU A 53 13.82 7.02 -3.13
N GLY A 54 14.28 8.19 -3.56
CA GLY A 54 15.08 9.09 -2.76
C GLY A 54 14.28 9.72 -1.61
N ASP A 55 13.05 10.15 -1.87
CA ASP A 55 12.16 10.74 -0.87
C ASP A 55 11.69 9.69 0.14
N LEU A 56 11.42 8.46 -0.29
CA LEU A 56 11.18 7.34 0.63
C LEU A 56 12.43 7.03 1.50
N LEU A 57 13.63 7.06 0.92
CA LEU A 57 14.89 6.91 1.68
C LEU A 57 15.11 8.06 2.67
N LEU A 58 14.72 9.29 2.31
CA LEU A 58 14.78 10.46 3.18
C LEU A 58 14.01 10.20 4.48
N GLN A 59 12.82 9.58 4.41
CA GLN A 59 12.02 9.28 5.61
C GLN A 59 12.76 8.33 6.57
N VAL A 60 13.47 7.33 6.05
CA VAL A 60 14.30 6.41 6.86
C VAL A 60 15.46 7.16 7.52
N VAL A 61 16.15 8.03 6.76
CA VAL A 61 17.28 8.82 7.26
C VAL A 61 16.83 9.83 8.32
N PHE A 62 15.72 10.53 8.08
CA PHE A 62 15.16 11.53 8.99
C PHE A 62 14.81 10.88 10.33
N GLN A 63 14.02 9.81 10.34
CA GLN A 63 13.66 9.11 11.57
C GLN A 63 14.88 8.53 12.28
N SER A 64 15.84 7.97 11.55
CA SER A 64 17.09 7.46 12.14
C SER A 64 17.90 8.57 12.83
N GLN A 65 17.95 9.78 12.26
CA GLN A 65 18.60 10.93 12.87
C GLN A 65 17.90 11.32 14.18
N MET A 66 16.57 11.27 14.24
CA MET A 66 15.81 11.61 15.45
C MET A 66 15.99 10.58 16.56
N TYR A 67 16.10 9.29 16.24
CA TYR A 67 16.45 8.26 17.23
C TYR A 67 17.93 8.35 17.65
N THR A 68 18.81 8.88 16.79
CA THR A 68 20.20 9.18 17.15
C THR A 68 20.25 10.30 18.18
N GLU A 69 19.45 11.36 18.01
CA GLU A 69 19.34 12.47 18.95
C GLU A 69 18.82 12.02 20.34
N GLN A 70 18.02 10.95 20.38
CA GLN A 70 17.53 10.33 21.61
C GLN A 70 18.54 9.34 22.24
N GLY A 71 19.67 9.07 21.57
CA GLY A 71 20.65 8.08 21.99
C GLY A 71 20.14 6.62 21.92
N ALA A 72 19.10 6.36 21.11
CA ALA A 72 18.48 5.04 21.02
C ALA A 72 19.18 4.12 20.00
N PHE A 73 19.26 4.57 18.75
CA PHE A 73 19.98 3.91 17.65
C PHE A 73 20.25 4.93 16.54
N ASN A 74 21.13 4.59 15.60
CA ASN A 74 21.44 5.40 14.43
C ASN A 74 21.20 4.66 13.10
N PHE A 75 21.42 5.34 11.98
CA PHE A 75 21.16 4.78 10.65
C PHE A 75 21.95 3.49 10.36
N HIS A 76 23.17 3.34 10.88
CA HIS A 76 23.96 2.11 10.71
C HIS A 76 23.31 0.94 11.43
N ASP A 77 22.77 1.15 12.63
CA ASP A 77 22.05 0.11 13.36
C ASP A 77 20.83 -0.40 12.58
N VAL A 78 20.13 0.49 11.85
CA VAL A 78 19.03 0.14 10.95
C VAL A 78 19.53 -0.72 9.78
N VAL A 79 20.64 -0.33 9.15
CA VAL A 79 21.28 -1.06 8.04
C VAL A 79 21.76 -2.44 8.50
N ASP A 80 22.38 -2.53 9.67
CA ASP A 80 22.88 -3.78 10.24
C ASP A 80 21.70 -4.72 10.55
N ALA A 81 20.64 -4.20 11.18
CA ALA A 81 19.45 -4.99 11.50
C ALA A 81 18.75 -5.57 10.27
N ILE A 82 18.66 -4.81 9.16
CA ILE A 82 18.10 -5.35 7.90
C ILE A 82 19.07 -6.31 7.22
N SER A 83 20.38 -6.04 7.26
CA SER A 83 21.41 -6.89 6.64
C SER A 83 21.46 -8.26 7.31
N GLU A 84 21.54 -8.32 8.63
CA GLU A 84 21.50 -9.55 9.41
C GLU A 84 20.21 -10.34 9.15
N LYS A 85 19.07 -9.64 9.10
CA LYS A 85 17.76 -10.26 8.79
C LYS A 85 17.73 -10.86 7.40
N LEU A 86 18.26 -10.16 6.38
CA LEU A 86 18.32 -10.66 5.01
C LEU A 86 19.25 -11.87 4.90
N ILE A 87 20.44 -11.82 5.50
CA ILE A 87 21.38 -12.95 5.53
C ILE A 87 20.72 -14.18 6.16
N ARG A 88 20.10 -14.00 7.33
CA ARG A 88 19.47 -15.08 8.08
C ARG A 88 18.23 -15.66 7.39
N ARG A 89 17.48 -14.85 6.62
CA ARG A 89 16.29 -15.30 5.86
C ARG A 89 16.60 -15.87 4.48
N HIS A 90 17.83 -15.73 3.99
CA HIS A 90 18.28 -16.29 2.71
C HIS A 90 19.48 -17.22 2.89
N PRO A 91 19.39 -18.28 3.73
CA PRO A 91 20.49 -19.22 3.91
C PRO A 91 20.82 -19.95 2.59
N HIS A 92 19.86 -20.09 1.68
CA HIS A 92 20.10 -20.62 0.34
C HIS A 92 21.03 -19.75 -0.53
N VAL A 93 21.14 -18.45 -0.23
CA VAL A 93 22.10 -17.53 -0.89
C VAL A 93 23.42 -17.48 -0.12
N PHE A 94 23.37 -17.30 1.21
CA PHE A 94 24.55 -17.00 2.03
C PHE A 94 25.20 -18.23 2.70
N GLN A 95 24.57 -19.39 2.62
CA GLN A 95 25.05 -20.70 3.10
C GLN A 95 24.78 -21.77 2.01
N SER A 96 25.08 -21.41 0.76
CA SER A 96 24.71 -22.18 -0.44
C SER A 96 25.16 -23.65 -0.39
N GLU A 97 26.23 -23.95 0.33
CA GLU A 97 26.77 -25.29 0.56
C GLU A 97 25.84 -26.22 1.37
N HIS A 98 24.86 -25.67 2.08
CA HIS A 98 23.84 -26.43 2.83
C HIS A 98 22.49 -26.53 2.09
N TYR A 99 22.31 -25.77 1.01
CA TYR A 99 21.01 -25.56 0.34
C TYR A 99 21.20 -25.53 -1.18
N HIS A 100 21.41 -26.70 -1.78
CA HIS A 100 21.62 -26.82 -3.22
C HIS A 100 20.31 -26.98 -3.99
N ASN A 101 20.22 -26.26 -5.13
CA ASN A 101 19.20 -26.44 -6.16
C ASN A 101 17.73 -26.32 -5.70
N LEU A 102 17.45 -25.42 -4.75
CA LEU A 102 16.07 -25.13 -4.38
C LEU A 102 15.35 -24.41 -5.54
N ASN A 103 14.14 -24.88 -5.85
CA ASN A 103 13.23 -24.17 -6.75
C ASN A 103 12.48 -23.04 -6.00
N PRO A 104 11.80 -22.11 -6.72
CA PRO A 104 11.10 -20.99 -6.08
C PRO A 104 10.06 -21.41 -5.02
N GLU A 105 9.37 -22.54 -5.22
CA GLU A 105 8.40 -23.06 -4.27
C GLU A 105 9.08 -23.51 -2.96
N GLN A 106 10.19 -24.23 -3.07
CA GLN A 106 10.99 -24.68 -1.94
C GLN A 106 11.63 -23.52 -1.18
N VAL A 107 12.07 -22.47 -1.88
CA VAL A 107 12.56 -21.23 -1.26
C VAL A 107 11.46 -20.54 -0.47
N SER A 108 10.24 -20.46 -1.04
CA SER A 108 9.08 -19.88 -0.36
C SER A 108 8.73 -20.63 0.93
N GLU A 109 8.74 -21.97 0.89
CA GLU A 109 8.46 -22.81 2.05
C GLU A 109 9.53 -22.66 3.15
N LEU A 110 10.81 -22.70 2.78
CA LEU A 110 11.92 -22.46 3.70
C LEU A 110 11.80 -21.09 4.38
N TRP A 111 11.38 -20.07 3.63
CA TRP A 111 11.21 -18.73 4.18
C TRP A 111 10.07 -18.64 5.21
N LYS A 112 8.95 -19.33 4.97
CA LYS A 112 7.85 -19.43 5.96
C LYS A 112 8.33 -20.11 7.24
N GLN A 113 9.11 -21.18 7.12
CA GLN A 113 9.67 -21.91 8.27
C GLN A 113 10.62 -21.02 9.10
N ILE A 114 11.53 -20.30 8.45
CA ILE A 114 12.45 -19.36 9.14
C ILE A 114 11.66 -18.27 9.86
N LYS A 115 10.66 -17.67 9.20
CA LYS A 115 9.78 -16.67 9.83
C LYS A 115 9.04 -17.23 11.05
N GLN A 116 8.59 -18.48 11.01
CA GLN A 116 7.90 -19.10 12.13
C GLN A 116 8.85 -19.35 13.32
N GLN A 117 10.08 -19.78 13.05
CA GLN A 117 11.11 -19.99 14.08
C GLN A 117 11.50 -18.68 14.79
N GLU A 118 11.60 -17.56 14.06
CA GLU A 118 11.86 -16.23 14.65
C GLU A 118 10.82 -15.79 15.70
N LYS A 119 9.61 -16.36 15.64
CA LYS A 119 8.46 -15.96 16.48
C LYS A 119 8.29 -16.83 17.72
N GLN A 120 9.06 -17.92 17.89
CA GLN A 120 8.93 -18.80 19.05
C GLN A 120 9.27 -18.06 20.36
N GLY A 121 8.29 -17.91 21.27
CA GLY A 121 8.48 -17.35 22.61
C GLY A 121 7.64 -16.13 22.99
N LYS A 122 6.77 -15.62 22.12
CA LYS A 122 5.82 -14.55 22.44
C LYS A 122 4.37 -15.09 22.46
N PRO A 123 3.57 -14.82 23.51
CA PRO A 123 2.13 -15.04 23.41
C PRO A 123 1.60 -14.06 22.35
N GLN A 124 1.12 -14.59 21.22
CA GLN A 124 0.52 -13.81 20.15
C GLN A 124 -0.90 -14.31 19.92
N SER A 125 -1.85 -13.39 19.87
CA SER A 125 -3.07 -13.60 19.09
C SER A 125 -2.65 -13.82 17.63
N LEU A 126 -3.33 -14.71 16.91
CA LEU A 126 -2.99 -15.03 15.51
C LEU A 126 -3.04 -13.78 14.60
N LEU A 127 -3.85 -12.78 14.96
CA LEU A 127 -3.94 -11.51 14.24
C LEU A 127 -2.81 -10.53 14.59
N ASP A 128 -2.05 -10.75 15.67
CA ASP A 128 -0.87 -9.94 16.03
C ASP A 128 0.28 -10.12 15.01
N GLU A 129 0.12 -11.06 14.07
CA GLU A 129 1.03 -11.25 12.95
C GLU A 129 0.76 -10.31 11.77
N VAL A 130 -0.41 -9.66 11.74
CA VAL A 130 -0.75 -8.67 10.72
C VAL A 130 0.02 -7.39 11.03
N LYS A 131 0.86 -6.96 10.08
CA LYS A 131 1.64 -5.73 10.23
C LYS A 131 0.73 -4.51 10.07
N HIS A 132 1.11 -3.41 10.73
CA HIS A 132 0.55 -2.11 10.40
C HIS A 132 0.79 -1.79 8.93
N ALA A 133 -0.29 -1.42 8.23
CA ALA A 133 -0.33 -1.14 6.80
C ALA A 133 -1.55 -0.23 6.51
N PRO A 134 -1.76 0.25 5.27
CA PRO A 134 -3.02 0.88 4.89
C PRO A 134 -4.23 0.00 5.23
N ALA A 135 -5.38 0.60 5.54
CA ALA A 135 -6.54 -0.12 6.06
C ALA A 135 -7.00 -1.26 5.12
N LEU A 136 -6.96 -1.05 3.81
CA LEU A 136 -7.33 -2.09 2.82
C LEU A 136 -6.40 -3.30 2.88
N VAL A 137 -5.09 -3.05 3.03
CA VAL A 137 -4.07 -4.10 3.16
C VAL A 137 -4.22 -4.83 4.48
N GLN A 138 -4.45 -4.11 5.59
CA GLN A 138 -4.67 -4.74 6.89
C GLN A 138 -5.92 -5.63 6.89
N ALA A 139 -7.05 -5.14 6.37
CA ALA A 139 -8.28 -5.92 6.26
C ALA A 139 -8.07 -7.19 5.42
N HIS A 140 -7.41 -7.05 4.26
CA HIS A 140 -7.07 -8.16 3.40
C HIS A 140 -6.21 -9.23 4.10
N GLU A 141 -5.17 -8.79 4.84
CA GLU A 141 -4.29 -9.70 5.57
C GLU A 141 -4.98 -10.39 6.75
N ILE A 142 -5.79 -9.67 7.53
CA ILE A 142 -6.59 -10.24 8.62
C ILE A 142 -7.49 -11.36 8.08
N GLN A 143 -8.20 -11.10 6.98
CA GLN A 143 -9.09 -12.08 6.35
C GLN A 143 -8.31 -13.29 5.80
N ASN A 144 -7.14 -13.07 5.19
CA ASN A 144 -6.27 -14.17 4.75
C ASN A 144 -5.80 -15.05 5.91
N LYS A 145 -5.49 -14.46 7.06
CA LYS A 145 -5.07 -15.21 8.25
C LYS A 145 -6.23 -15.99 8.86
N ALA A 146 -7.41 -15.39 8.96
CA ALA A 146 -8.61 -16.09 9.40
C ALA A 146 -8.94 -17.28 8.47
N ALA A 147 -8.80 -17.08 7.16
CA ALA A 147 -9.04 -18.12 6.16
C ALA A 147 -8.09 -19.32 6.28
N GLN A 148 -6.84 -19.12 6.67
CA GLN A 148 -5.88 -20.20 6.92
C GLN A 148 -6.30 -21.14 8.05
N LEU A 149 -7.18 -20.70 8.95
CA LEU A 149 -7.78 -21.51 10.02
C LEU A 149 -9.11 -22.15 9.62
N GLY A 150 -9.54 -21.98 8.37
CA GLY A 150 -10.85 -22.41 7.89
C GLY A 150 -11.99 -21.46 8.23
N PHE A 151 -11.70 -20.27 8.77
CA PHE A 151 -12.70 -19.21 8.93
C PHE A 151 -12.76 -18.39 7.63
N ASP A 152 -13.38 -18.98 6.61
CA ASP A 152 -13.57 -18.37 5.29
C ASP A 152 -14.90 -18.81 4.66
N PHE A 153 -15.42 -17.99 3.77
CA PHE A 153 -16.50 -18.37 2.85
C PHE A 153 -16.02 -19.47 1.89
N GLU A 154 -16.91 -20.36 1.44
CA GLU A 154 -16.50 -21.41 0.49
C GLU A 154 -16.27 -20.83 -0.91
N THR A 155 -17.14 -19.93 -1.35
CA THR A 155 -17.12 -19.35 -2.69
C THR A 155 -17.13 -17.83 -2.69
N VAL A 156 -16.78 -17.23 -3.84
CA VAL A 156 -16.94 -15.78 -4.07
C VAL A 156 -18.40 -15.36 -3.91
N LYS A 157 -19.36 -16.22 -4.28
CA LYS A 157 -20.79 -15.93 -4.19
C LYS A 157 -21.24 -15.77 -2.74
N ASP A 158 -20.71 -16.59 -1.83
CA ASP A 158 -21.05 -16.51 -0.41
C ASP A 158 -20.48 -15.23 0.22
N ALA A 159 -19.26 -14.84 -0.17
CA ALA A 159 -18.68 -13.55 0.22
C ALA A 159 -19.49 -12.35 -0.32
N TYR A 160 -20.01 -12.46 -1.55
CA TYR A 160 -20.88 -11.43 -2.15
C TYR A 160 -22.22 -11.34 -1.43
N ALA A 161 -22.81 -12.48 -1.04
CA ALA A 161 -24.06 -12.49 -0.27
C ALA A 161 -23.90 -11.79 1.09
N LYS A 162 -22.75 -11.95 1.75
CA LYS A 162 -22.45 -11.19 2.97
C LYS A 162 -22.30 -9.69 2.69
N LEU A 163 -21.68 -9.30 1.59
CA LEU A 163 -21.64 -7.90 1.18
C LEU A 163 -23.05 -7.33 0.94
N ASP A 164 -23.95 -8.09 0.32
CA ASP A 164 -25.35 -7.67 0.13
C ASP A 164 -26.05 -7.46 1.49
N GLU A 165 -25.80 -8.32 2.48
CA GLU A 165 -26.29 -8.18 3.86
C GLU A 165 -25.78 -6.88 4.53
N GLU A 166 -24.47 -6.60 4.49
CA GLU A 166 -23.91 -5.36 5.07
C GLU A 166 -24.49 -4.09 4.39
N LEU A 167 -24.75 -4.17 3.07
CA LEU A 167 -25.35 -3.07 2.32
C LEU A 167 -26.81 -2.82 2.71
N GLU A 168 -27.56 -3.87 3.05
CA GLU A 168 -28.91 -3.75 3.60
C GLU A 168 -28.87 -3.11 4.99
N GLU A 169 -27.97 -3.54 5.88
CA GLU A 169 -27.79 -2.97 7.23
C GLU A 169 -27.39 -1.48 7.16
N LEU A 170 -26.45 -1.12 6.28
CA LEU A 170 -26.09 0.27 6.02
C LEU A 170 -27.29 1.11 5.53
N GLN A 171 -28.15 0.56 4.67
CA GLN A 171 -29.33 1.27 4.18
C GLN A 171 -30.33 1.57 5.30
N GLU A 172 -30.52 0.62 6.23
CA GLU A 172 -31.41 0.80 7.37
C GLU A 172 -30.93 1.94 8.29
N VAL A 173 -29.64 1.99 8.59
CA VAL A 173 -29.09 2.99 9.53
C VAL A 173 -28.91 4.38 8.89
N ILE A 174 -28.74 4.49 7.58
CA ILE A 174 -28.71 5.80 6.90
C ILE A 174 -30.02 6.57 7.15
N ALA A 175 -31.15 5.88 7.26
CA ALA A 175 -32.45 6.51 7.53
C ALA A 175 -32.56 7.08 8.96
N THR A 176 -31.75 6.61 9.92
CA THR A 176 -31.85 7.00 11.33
C THR A 176 -31.03 8.24 11.69
N GLN A 177 -30.10 8.67 10.83
CA GLN A 177 -29.14 9.77 11.06
C GLN A 177 -28.22 9.57 12.29
N GLU A 178 -28.09 8.35 12.79
CA GLU A 178 -27.16 8.00 13.86
C GLU A 178 -25.75 7.82 13.27
N VAL A 179 -24.93 8.87 13.34
CA VAL A 179 -23.60 8.92 12.69
C VAL A 179 -22.69 7.76 13.08
N ASP A 180 -22.68 7.37 14.36
CA ASP A 180 -21.82 6.28 14.85
C ASP A 180 -22.20 4.93 14.20
N LYS A 181 -23.50 4.64 14.10
CA LYS A 181 -24.00 3.42 13.45
C LYS A 181 -23.75 3.44 11.95
N ILE A 182 -23.95 4.58 11.29
CA ILE A 182 -23.63 4.73 9.87
C ILE A 182 -22.14 4.45 9.62
N GLN A 183 -21.26 4.91 10.51
CA GLN A 183 -19.82 4.67 10.38
C GLN A 183 -19.46 3.19 10.58
N GLU A 184 -20.10 2.51 11.52
CA GLU A 184 -19.94 1.07 11.78
C GLU A 184 -20.33 0.24 10.55
N GLU A 185 -21.58 0.35 10.09
CA GLU A 185 -22.09 -0.43 8.94
C GLU A 185 -21.34 -0.08 7.64
N PHE A 186 -20.90 1.16 7.47
CA PHE A 186 -20.08 1.55 6.31
C PHE A 186 -18.70 0.89 6.36
N GLY A 187 -18.12 0.76 7.56
CA GLY A 187 -16.89 0.00 7.79
C GLY A 187 -17.04 -1.47 7.41
N ASP A 188 -18.14 -2.09 7.80
CA ASP A 188 -18.42 -3.50 7.51
C ASP A 188 -18.68 -3.76 6.02
N CYS A 189 -19.37 -2.83 5.34
CA CYS A 189 -19.47 -2.83 3.87
C CYS A 189 -18.09 -2.84 3.20
N LEU A 190 -17.18 -1.97 3.64
CA LEU A 190 -15.82 -1.91 3.09
C LEU A 190 -15.05 -3.20 3.38
N PHE A 191 -15.15 -3.73 4.60
CA PHE A 191 -14.48 -4.97 5.00
C PHE A 191 -14.98 -6.16 4.17
N SER A 192 -16.30 -6.28 3.99
CA SER A 192 -16.94 -7.32 3.17
C SER A 192 -16.58 -7.19 1.69
N LEU A 193 -16.52 -5.97 1.13
CA LEU A 193 -16.08 -5.77 -0.25
C LEU A 193 -14.61 -6.16 -0.47
N ILE A 194 -13.74 -5.89 0.50
CA ILE A 194 -12.34 -6.34 0.47
C ILE A 194 -12.27 -7.87 0.46
N ASN A 195 -13.16 -8.53 1.19
CA ASN A 195 -13.22 -9.99 1.24
C ASN A 195 -13.66 -10.61 -0.09
N VAL A 196 -14.60 -9.96 -0.78
CA VAL A 196 -14.97 -10.31 -2.16
C VAL A 196 -13.75 -10.17 -3.08
N GLY A 197 -13.03 -9.05 -3.00
CA GLY A 197 -11.78 -8.82 -3.76
C GLY A 197 -10.74 -9.91 -3.51
N ARG A 198 -10.53 -10.28 -2.24
CA ARG A 198 -9.64 -11.38 -1.82
C ARG A 198 -10.03 -12.71 -2.47
N LYS A 199 -11.32 -13.06 -2.44
CA LYS A 199 -11.84 -14.29 -3.06
C LYS A 199 -11.69 -14.31 -4.58
N LEU A 200 -11.67 -13.14 -5.21
CA LEU A 200 -11.37 -12.96 -6.64
C LEU A 200 -9.86 -13.00 -6.95
N GLY A 201 -9.00 -13.09 -5.94
CA GLY A 201 -7.54 -13.03 -6.09
C GLY A 201 -7.01 -11.62 -6.40
N LEU A 202 -7.76 -10.59 -6.02
CA LEU A 202 -7.41 -9.18 -6.27
C LEU A 202 -6.85 -8.53 -5.01
N SER A 203 -5.86 -7.65 -5.20
CA SER A 203 -5.44 -6.69 -4.18
C SER A 203 -6.37 -5.47 -4.22
N SER A 204 -7.21 -5.30 -3.20
CA SER A 204 -8.13 -4.16 -3.10
C SER A 204 -7.41 -2.81 -3.11
N GLU A 205 -6.24 -2.74 -2.48
CA GLU A 205 -5.37 -1.55 -2.49
C GLU A 205 -4.94 -1.21 -3.92
N THR A 206 -4.35 -2.17 -4.63
CA THR A 206 -3.87 -1.97 -6.00
C THR A 206 -5.03 -1.64 -6.95
N ALA A 207 -6.18 -2.30 -6.80
CA ALA A 207 -7.36 -2.03 -7.61
C ALA A 207 -7.91 -0.60 -7.40
N LEU A 208 -7.90 -0.12 -6.16
CA LEU A 208 -8.34 1.24 -5.83
C LEU A 208 -7.32 2.27 -6.35
N LEU A 209 -6.02 2.07 -6.14
CA LEU A 209 -4.97 2.95 -6.68
C LEU A 209 -5.04 3.08 -8.20
N ALA A 210 -5.25 1.98 -8.92
CA ALA A 210 -5.44 2.00 -10.37
C ALA A 210 -6.69 2.79 -10.78
N THR A 211 -7.77 2.70 -9.98
CA THR A 211 -9.01 3.46 -10.21
C THR A 211 -8.81 4.95 -9.94
N ILE A 212 -8.09 5.32 -8.89
CA ILE A 212 -7.73 6.71 -8.57
C ILE A 212 -6.89 7.30 -9.70
N HIS A 213 -5.85 6.61 -10.16
CA HIS A 213 -5.01 7.06 -11.27
C HIS A 213 -5.83 7.26 -12.56
N LYS A 214 -6.71 6.31 -12.89
CA LYS A 214 -7.63 6.42 -14.03
C LYS A 214 -8.58 7.62 -13.90
N PHE A 215 -9.08 7.91 -12.69
CA PHE A 215 -9.90 9.09 -12.45
C PHE A 215 -9.10 10.37 -12.67
N ARG A 216 -7.91 10.50 -12.08
CA ARG A 216 -7.01 11.66 -12.24
C ARG A 216 -6.69 11.92 -13.71
N SER A 217 -6.31 10.87 -14.45
CA SER A 217 -5.99 10.96 -15.88
C SER A 217 -7.16 11.50 -16.70
N ARG A 218 -8.38 11.03 -16.42
CA ARG A 218 -9.60 11.48 -17.12
C ARG A 218 -10.00 12.89 -16.74
N PHE A 219 -9.87 13.24 -15.47
CA PHE A 219 -10.18 14.60 -15.02
C PHE A 219 -9.19 15.61 -15.61
N ALA A 220 -7.89 15.31 -15.61
CA ALA A 220 -6.86 16.14 -16.26
C ALA A 220 -7.14 16.34 -17.76
N PHE A 221 -7.70 15.33 -18.45
CA PHE A 221 -8.16 15.50 -19.82
C PHE A 221 -9.30 16.52 -19.93
N ILE A 222 -10.30 16.47 -19.03
CA ILE A 222 -11.37 17.47 -18.99
C ILE A 222 -10.78 18.87 -18.81
N GLU A 223 -9.85 19.04 -17.88
CA GLU A 223 -9.18 20.32 -17.62
C GLU A 223 -8.48 20.87 -18.87
N GLN A 224 -7.72 20.03 -19.56
CA GLN A 224 -7.05 20.40 -20.80
C GLN A 224 -8.02 20.79 -21.92
N GLN A 225 -9.15 20.09 -22.05
CA GLN A 225 -10.15 20.41 -23.06
C GLN A 225 -10.92 21.69 -22.73
N ALA A 226 -11.28 21.91 -21.46
CA ALA A 226 -11.89 23.14 -21.00
C ALA A 226 -10.99 24.35 -21.31
N GLN A 227 -9.70 24.22 -21.01
CA GLN A 227 -8.70 25.24 -21.31
C GLN A 227 -8.59 25.53 -22.82
N ARG A 228 -8.59 24.50 -23.67
CA ARG A 228 -8.59 24.65 -25.14
C ARG A 228 -9.86 25.30 -25.68
N GLN A 229 -10.98 25.10 -25.02
CA GLN A 229 -12.26 25.72 -25.34
C GLN A 229 -12.40 27.13 -24.74
N HIS A 230 -11.38 27.63 -24.02
CA HIS A 230 -11.41 28.88 -23.28
C HIS A 230 -12.60 28.99 -22.30
N LYS A 231 -12.99 27.86 -21.70
CA LYS A 231 -14.02 27.79 -20.67
C LYS A 231 -13.39 27.63 -19.29
N ASP A 232 -14.00 28.25 -18.28
CA ASP A 232 -13.72 27.95 -16.90
C ASP A 232 -14.47 26.67 -16.50
N LEU A 233 -13.77 25.71 -15.89
CA LEU A 233 -14.36 24.47 -15.36
C LEU A 233 -15.48 24.75 -14.36
N GLN A 234 -15.37 25.81 -13.56
CA GLN A 234 -16.41 26.15 -12.58
C GLN A 234 -17.72 26.61 -13.23
N GLU A 235 -17.66 27.08 -14.48
CA GLU A 235 -18.81 27.55 -15.25
C GLU A 235 -19.38 26.46 -16.17
N MET A 236 -18.71 25.32 -16.28
CA MET A 236 -19.19 24.19 -17.08
C MET A 236 -20.33 23.46 -16.37
N SER A 237 -21.34 23.09 -17.14
CA SER A 237 -22.40 22.21 -16.67
C SER A 237 -21.90 20.77 -16.52
N LEU A 238 -22.55 20.00 -15.63
CA LEU A 238 -22.27 18.56 -15.49
C LEU A 238 -22.41 17.81 -16.82
N ALA A 239 -23.37 18.20 -17.67
CA ALA A 239 -23.55 17.59 -18.99
C ALA A 239 -22.33 17.81 -19.91
N GLU A 240 -21.75 19.01 -19.89
CA GLU A 240 -20.53 19.28 -20.67
C GLU A 240 -19.32 18.54 -20.10
N MET A 241 -19.19 18.45 -18.77
CA MET A 241 -18.13 17.66 -18.13
C MET A 241 -18.27 16.16 -18.44
N ASP A 242 -19.49 15.63 -18.44
CA ASP A 242 -19.79 14.23 -18.78
C ASP A 242 -19.46 13.92 -20.24
N GLU A 243 -19.75 14.83 -21.17
CA GLU A 243 -19.33 14.68 -22.57
C GLU A 243 -17.80 14.59 -22.71
N LEU A 244 -17.06 15.45 -21.99
CA LEU A 244 -15.59 15.40 -21.98
C LEU A 244 -15.06 14.15 -21.26
N TRP A 245 -15.74 13.67 -20.22
CA TRP A 245 -15.41 12.44 -19.52
C TRP A 245 -15.56 11.21 -20.42
N GLU A 246 -16.64 11.12 -21.20
CA GLU A 246 -16.83 10.05 -22.19
C GLU A 246 -15.80 10.12 -23.32
N GLN A 247 -15.38 11.32 -23.72
CA GLN A 247 -14.25 11.47 -24.63
C GLN A 247 -12.94 10.96 -24.03
N ALA A 248 -12.65 11.31 -22.77
CA ALA A 248 -11.48 10.84 -22.03
C ALA A 248 -11.46 9.31 -21.94
N LYS A 249 -12.59 8.66 -21.65
CA LYS A 249 -12.73 7.20 -21.63
C LYS A 249 -12.35 6.54 -22.96
N ARG A 250 -12.66 7.18 -24.09
CA ARG A 250 -12.36 6.65 -25.44
C ARG A 250 -10.89 6.82 -25.80
N GLN A 251 -10.29 7.95 -25.43
CA GLN A 251 -8.91 8.29 -25.80
C GLN A 251 -7.87 7.66 -24.87
N LEU A 252 -8.17 7.53 -23.58
CA LEU A 252 -7.28 6.99 -22.55
C LEU A 252 -7.54 5.50 -22.29
N LYS A 253 -8.09 4.76 -23.25
CA LYS A 253 -8.14 3.30 -23.13
C LYS A 253 -6.70 2.80 -23.01
N PRO A 254 -6.38 1.94 -22.02
CA PRO A 254 -5.08 1.29 -22.02
C PRO A 254 -4.92 0.54 -23.34
N GLU A 255 -3.76 0.66 -24.00
CA GLU A 255 -3.37 -0.34 -25.00
C GLU A 255 -3.49 -1.71 -24.33
N GLU A 256 -4.15 -2.67 -25.00
CA GLU A 256 -4.15 -4.07 -24.58
C GLU A 256 -2.71 -4.61 -24.67
N LYS A 257 -1.89 -4.30 -23.66
CA LYS A 257 -0.71 -5.12 -23.38
C LYS A 257 -1.25 -6.43 -22.82
N THR A 258 -1.24 -7.46 -23.67
CA THR A 258 -1.44 -8.86 -23.30
C THR A 258 -0.70 -9.15 -22.01
N ASN A 259 -1.46 -9.40 -20.96
CA ASN A 259 -0.97 -9.42 -19.58
C ASN A 259 -0.43 -10.82 -19.27
N ASP A 260 0.85 -11.07 -19.58
CA ASP A 260 1.62 -12.25 -19.16
C ASP A 260 2.19 -12.07 -17.73
N LEU A 261 1.50 -11.31 -16.87
CA LEU A 261 1.94 -10.96 -15.51
C LEU A 261 1.18 -11.72 -14.39
N ALA A 262 0.44 -12.77 -14.73
CA ALA A 262 -0.30 -13.59 -13.76
C ALA A 262 0.57 -14.53 -12.89
N THR A 263 1.87 -14.25 -12.69
CA THR A 263 2.77 -15.17 -11.97
C THR A 263 3.68 -14.57 -10.91
N SER A 264 3.42 -13.38 -10.38
CA SER A 264 4.35 -12.79 -9.38
C SER A 264 3.73 -12.06 -8.17
N VAL A 265 2.44 -12.25 -7.85
CA VAL A 265 1.83 -11.62 -6.65
C VAL A 265 1.55 -12.63 -5.51
N GLN A 266 2.17 -13.82 -5.56
CA GLN A 266 2.14 -14.78 -4.43
C GLN A 266 3.42 -14.77 -3.56
N GLN A 267 4.32 -13.79 -3.69
CA GLN A 267 5.56 -13.78 -2.92
C GLN A 267 5.96 -12.37 -2.43
N ILE A 268 5.43 -11.94 -1.27
CA ILE A 268 6.12 -11.16 -0.21
C ILE A 268 5.48 -11.54 1.14
#